data_AF-A0A258D7P8-F1
#
_entry.id   AF-A0A258D7P8-F1
#
_cell.length_a   1.000
_cell.length_b   1.000
_cell.length_c   1.000
_cell.angle_alpha   90.00
_cell.angle_beta   90.00
_cell.angle_gamma   90.00
#
_symmetry.space_group_name_H-M   'P 1'
#
loop_
_entity.id
_entity.type
_entity.pdbx_description
1 polymer ?
#
loop_
_entity_poly.entity_id
_entity_poly.type
_entity_poly.pdbx_seq_one_letter_code
_entity_poly.pdbx_strand_id
1 'polypeptide(L)'
;MTRAVTEETVKALYPGYSDGYSWCFHDYQPIIGFIGNVAHQVDDKDYQGDSRILFKDGDRWGVLIFGWGSCSGCDVLQACDSPAEVVKVIEDMVRDTKWFESTAAALDWFENRDWEGSYSWYQEETKRFVTEAKDILRAALTERRAA
;
A
#
# COMPACT_ATOMS: atom_id res chain seq x y z
N MET A 1 8.96 1.11 15.90
CA MET A 1 10.13 0.37 15.38
C MET A 1 9.72 -0.29 14.09
N THR A 2 10.28 0.12 12.95
CA THR A 2 10.08 -0.59 11.68
C THR A 2 10.78 -1.94 11.82
N ARG A 3 10.05 -3.06 11.64
CA ARG A 3 10.68 -4.39 11.62
C ARG A 3 11.67 -4.42 10.47
N ALA A 4 12.87 -4.95 10.70
CA ALA A 4 13.82 -5.21 9.63
C ALA A 4 13.18 -6.19 8.63
N VAL A 5 13.28 -5.86 7.34
CA VAL A 5 12.84 -6.74 6.25
C VAL A 5 14.02 -7.66 5.92
N THR A 6 13.81 -8.98 5.98
CA THR A 6 14.84 -9.97 5.68
C THR A 6 14.32 -11.02 4.70
N GLU A 7 15.18 -11.88 4.18
CA GLU A 7 14.74 -13.00 3.35
C GLU A 7 13.83 -13.97 4.11
N GLU A 8 13.99 -14.12 5.43
CA GLU A 8 13.08 -14.88 6.28
C GLU A 8 11.69 -14.23 6.34
N THR A 9 11.62 -12.89 6.36
CA THR A 9 10.35 -12.17 6.21
C THR A 9 9.69 -12.55 4.89
N VAL A 10 10.43 -12.52 3.78
CA VAL A 10 9.90 -12.89 2.46
C VAL A 10 9.42 -14.35 2.45
N LYS A 11 10.22 -15.29 2.96
CA LYS A 11 9.85 -16.71 3.04
C LYS A 11 8.61 -16.93 3.90
N ALA A 12 8.40 -16.14 4.95
CA ALA A 12 7.21 -16.20 5.78
C ALA A 12 5.96 -15.63 5.06
N LEU A 13 6.13 -14.58 4.26
CA LEU A 13 5.06 -13.98 3.46
C LEU A 13 4.68 -14.84 2.25
N TYR A 14 5.67 -15.53 1.66
CA TYR A 14 5.52 -16.38 0.48
C TYR A 14 6.03 -17.81 0.77
N PRO A 15 5.34 -18.60 1.62
CA PRO A 15 5.79 -19.93 1.99
C PRO A 15 5.80 -20.93 0.83
N GLY A 16 5.14 -20.60 -0.28
CA GLY A 16 5.17 -21.38 -1.53
C GLY A 16 6.41 -21.15 -2.39
N TYR A 17 7.29 -20.19 -2.03
CA TYR A 17 8.56 -20.02 -2.71
C TYR A 17 9.48 -21.21 -2.40
N SER A 18 9.86 -21.94 -3.45
CA SER A 18 10.91 -22.95 -3.41
C SER A 18 11.99 -22.55 -4.40
N ASP A 19 13.26 -22.80 -4.04
CA ASP A 19 14.43 -22.40 -4.83
C ASP A 19 14.25 -22.86 -6.29
N GLY A 20 14.05 -21.89 -7.20
CA GLY A 20 13.96 -22.13 -8.64
C GLY A 20 12.62 -21.81 -9.33
N TYR A 21 11.60 -21.33 -8.62
CA TYR A 21 10.34 -20.87 -9.24
C TYR A 21 10.04 -19.39 -8.93
N SER A 22 10.28 -18.49 -9.90
CA SER A 22 9.96 -17.05 -9.75
C SER A 22 8.46 -16.73 -9.79
N TRP A 23 7.64 -17.66 -10.28
CA TRP A 23 6.16 -17.52 -10.35
C TRP A 23 5.47 -17.39 -8.98
N CYS A 24 6.20 -17.56 -7.88
CA CYS A 24 5.67 -17.49 -6.52
C CYS A 24 5.40 -16.06 -6.03
N PHE A 25 5.99 -15.04 -6.68
CA PHE A 25 5.85 -13.63 -6.29
C PHE A 25 4.90 -12.90 -7.24
N HIS A 26 3.59 -13.05 -7.04
CA HIS A 26 2.57 -12.44 -7.90
C HIS A 26 1.48 -11.68 -7.15
N ASP A 27 1.41 -11.84 -5.83
CA ASP A 27 0.39 -11.21 -4.98
C ASP A 27 1.07 -10.21 -4.03
N TYR A 28 0.68 -8.94 -4.08
CA TYR A 28 1.17 -7.90 -3.18
C TYR A 28 0.47 -7.92 -1.81
N GLN A 29 -0.65 -8.64 -1.64
CA GLN A 29 -1.41 -8.65 -0.39
C GLN A 29 -0.59 -9.07 0.84
N PRO A 30 0.31 -10.07 0.78
CA PRO A 30 1.20 -10.38 1.89
C PRO A 30 2.08 -9.19 2.31
N ILE A 31 2.60 -8.42 1.35
CA ILE A 31 3.42 -7.24 1.62
C ILE A 31 2.56 -6.11 2.20
N ILE A 32 1.39 -5.86 1.62
CA ILE A 32 0.43 -4.85 2.10
C ILE A 32 0.06 -5.15 3.56
N GLY A 33 -0.29 -6.41 3.87
CA GLY A 33 -0.61 -6.84 5.24
C GLY A 33 0.59 -6.81 6.19
N PHE A 34 1.81 -6.94 5.68
CA PHE A 34 3.03 -6.76 6.46
C PHE A 34 3.27 -5.29 6.84
N ILE A 35 2.96 -4.34 5.95
CA ILE A 35 3.15 -2.91 6.17
C ILE A 35 2.22 -2.38 7.26
N GLY A 36 0.95 -2.80 7.26
CA GLY A 36 -0.02 -2.37 8.27
C GLY A 36 -1.41 -2.94 8.07
N ASN A 37 -2.35 -2.62 8.96
CA ASN A 37 -3.73 -3.05 8.82
C ASN A 37 -4.43 -2.20 7.75
N VAL A 38 -4.98 -2.83 6.73
CA VAL A 38 -5.73 -2.16 5.66
C VAL A 38 -7.06 -1.67 6.22
N ALA A 39 -7.26 -0.36 6.24
CA ALA A 39 -8.56 0.26 6.52
C ALA A 39 -9.39 0.41 5.25
N HIS A 40 -8.73 0.69 4.13
CA HIS A 40 -9.37 0.82 2.83
C HIS A 40 -8.37 0.57 1.69
N GLN A 41 -8.82 -0.08 0.63
CA GLN A 41 -8.00 -0.36 -0.55
C GLN A 41 -8.85 -0.19 -1.81
N VAL A 42 -8.27 0.48 -2.81
CA VAL A 42 -8.85 0.64 -4.14
C VAL A 42 -7.79 0.31 -5.18
N ASP A 43 -8.11 -0.70 -5.98
CA ASP A 43 -7.27 -1.17 -7.08
C ASP A 43 -7.94 -0.81 -8.42
N ASP A 44 -7.10 -0.51 -9.40
CA ASP A 44 -7.53 -0.38 -10.80
C ASP A 44 -8.08 -1.73 -11.30
N LYS A 45 -9.12 -1.67 -12.14
CA LYS A 45 -9.80 -2.87 -12.69
C LYS A 45 -9.29 -3.24 -14.09
N ASP A 46 -7.98 -3.35 -14.24
CA ASP A 46 -7.34 -3.63 -15.53
C ASP A 46 -6.23 -4.68 -15.38
N TYR A 47 -5.50 -4.95 -16.46
CA TYR A 47 -4.40 -5.90 -16.53
C TYR A 47 -3.10 -5.33 -15.92
N GLN A 48 -3.01 -4.01 -15.80
CA GLN A 48 -1.96 -3.24 -15.12
C GLN A 48 -2.61 -2.00 -14.51
N GLY A 49 -2.04 -1.43 -13.46
CA GLY A 49 -2.60 -0.22 -12.87
C GLY A 49 -1.99 0.13 -11.53
N ASP A 50 -2.70 0.95 -10.78
CA ASP A 50 -2.29 1.41 -9.46
C ASP A 50 -3.16 0.76 -8.36
N SER A 51 -2.53 0.49 -7.22
CA SER A 51 -3.21 0.18 -5.96
C SER A 51 -3.07 1.36 -5.01
N ARG A 52 -4.16 1.71 -4.32
CA ARG A 52 -4.22 2.82 -3.34
C ARG A 52 -4.71 2.28 -2.01
N ILE A 53 -3.89 2.41 -0.97
CA ILE A 53 -4.14 1.79 0.32
C ILE A 53 -4.11 2.86 1.42
N LEU A 54 -5.14 2.83 2.26
CA LEU A 54 -5.19 3.53 3.53
C LEU A 54 -4.99 2.50 4.65
N PHE A 55 -3.93 2.68 5.44
CA PHE A 55 -3.61 1.85 6.59
C PHE A 55 -4.05 2.49 7.90
N LYS A 56 -4.33 1.65 8.90
CA LYS A 56 -4.61 2.05 10.27
C LYS A 56 -3.74 1.29 11.27
N ASP A 57 -3.03 2.04 12.13
CA ASP A 57 -2.24 1.48 13.23
C ASP A 57 -2.38 2.33 14.49
N GLY A 58 -3.21 1.88 15.43
CA GLY A 58 -3.55 2.64 16.63
C GLY A 58 -4.14 3.99 16.25
N ASP A 59 -3.48 5.09 16.63
CA ASP A 59 -3.87 6.46 16.25
C ASP A 59 -3.32 6.93 14.90
N ARG A 60 -2.33 6.21 14.36
CA ARG A 60 -1.61 6.57 13.14
C ARG A 60 -2.35 6.07 11.91
N TRP A 61 -2.11 6.75 10.79
CA TRP A 61 -2.66 6.40 9.48
C TRP A 61 -1.55 6.38 8.44
N GLY A 62 -1.61 5.43 7.52
CA GLY A 62 -0.63 5.30 6.43
C GLY A 62 -1.31 5.41 5.07
N VAL A 63 -0.64 6.00 4.10
CA VAL A 63 -1.09 6.01 2.69
C VAL A 63 0.02 5.46 1.82
N LEU A 64 -0.31 4.46 1.02
CA LEU A 64 0.57 3.91 -0.01
C LEU A 64 -0.16 3.91 -1.35
N ILE A 65 0.51 4.39 -2.39
CA ILE A 65 0.05 4.32 -3.76
C ILE A 65 1.20 3.76 -4.59
N PHE A 66 0.98 2.63 -5.27
CA PHE A 66 2.01 1.99 -6.08
C PHE A 66 1.41 1.37 -7.34
N GLY A 67 2.21 1.35 -8.40
CA GLY A 67 1.85 0.72 -9.67
C GLY A 67 2.26 -0.75 -9.72
N TRP A 68 1.45 -1.55 -10.39
CA TRP A 68 1.69 -2.96 -10.68
C TRP A 68 1.45 -3.22 -12.17
N GLY A 69 2.18 -4.22 -12.66
CA GLY A 69 2.25 -4.53 -14.08
C GLY A 69 1.64 -5.88 -14.39
N SER A 70 1.64 -6.17 -15.68
CA SER A 70 0.86 -7.27 -16.20
C SER A 70 1.66 -8.54 -16.48
N CYS A 71 2.99 -8.45 -16.43
CA CYS A 71 3.91 -9.58 -16.57
C CYS A 71 5.22 -9.29 -15.85
N SER A 72 6.09 -10.28 -15.73
CA SER A 72 7.42 -10.16 -15.11
C SER A 72 8.36 -9.12 -15.77
N GLY A 73 8.04 -8.62 -16.97
CA GLY A 73 8.77 -7.52 -17.60
C GLY A 73 8.25 -6.12 -17.21
N CYS A 74 7.09 -6.03 -16.59
CA CYS A 74 6.38 -4.78 -16.30
C CYS A 74 5.95 -4.66 -14.83
N ASP A 75 5.90 -5.76 -14.08
CA ASP A 75 5.59 -5.79 -12.65
C ASP A 75 6.85 -6.06 -11.83
N VAL A 76 7.13 -5.19 -10.86
CA VAL A 76 8.37 -5.24 -10.09
C VAL A 76 8.45 -6.49 -9.21
N LEU A 77 7.33 -6.92 -8.62
CA LEU A 77 7.29 -8.11 -7.78
C LEU A 77 7.46 -9.38 -8.62
N GLN A 78 6.77 -9.49 -9.76
CA GLN A 78 6.91 -10.64 -10.66
C GLN A 78 8.27 -10.69 -11.38
N ALA A 79 8.98 -9.56 -11.46
CA ALA A 79 10.33 -9.49 -11.98
C ALA A 79 11.39 -10.03 -11.01
N CYS A 80 11.03 -10.25 -9.74
CA CYS A 80 11.96 -10.75 -8.73
C CYS A 80 12.23 -12.24 -8.93
N ASP A 81 13.50 -12.61 -9.00
CA ASP A 81 13.95 -14.00 -9.12
C ASP A 81 14.47 -14.56 -7.78
N SER A 82 14.55 -13.73 -6.74
CA SER A 82 15.07 -14.13 -5.42
C SER A 82 14.37 -13.43 -4.24
N PRO A 83 14.39 -14.03 -3.03
CA PRO A 83 13.89 -13.37 -1.83
C PRO A 83 14.60 -12.05 -1.54
N ALA A 84 15.90 -11.95 -1.84
CA ALA A 84 16.68 -10.73 -1.65
C ALA A 84 16.19 -9.55 -2.51
N GLU A 85 15.61 -9.81 -3.68
CA GLU A 85 15.00 -8.77 -4.52
C GLU A 85 13.63 -8.37 -3.97
N VAL A 86 12.82 -9.34 -3.52
CA VAL A 86 11.53 -9.04 -2.87
C VAL A 86 11.73 -8.24 -1.58
N VAL A 87 12.82 -8.47 -0.83
CA VAL A 87 13.19 -7.60 0.31
C VAL A 87 13.25 -6.15 -0.12
N LYS A 88 13.91 -5.83 -1.25
CA LYS A 88 14.02 -4.45 -1.74
C LYS A 88 12.66 -3.89 -2.13
N VAL A 89 11.79 -4.69 -2.76
CA VAL A 89 10.41 -4.28 -3.08
C VAL A 89 9.64 -3.92 -1.82
N ILE A 90 9.72 -4.75 -0.78
CA ILE A 90 9.06 -4.48 0.50
C ILE A 90 9.66 -3.22 1.16
N GLU A 91 10.98 -3.07 1.16
CA GLU A 91 11.65 -1.88 1.71
C GLU A 91 11.24 -0.60 0.98
N ASP A 92 11.13 -0.66 -0.34
CA ASP A 92 10.65 0.44 -1.18
C ASP A 92 9.21 0.80 -0.83
N MET A 93 8.30 -0.18 -0.76
CA MET A 93 6.89 0.05 -0.38
C MET A 93 6.75 0.59 1.05
N VAL A 94 7.55 0.09 2.00
CA VAL A 94 7.58 0.59 3.38
C VAL A 94 8.04 2.05 3.42
N ARG A 95 9.09 2.39 2.66
CA ARG A 95 9.62 3.76 2.57
C ARG A 95 8.63 4.70 1.92
N ASP A 96 7.96 4.25 0.87
CA ASP A 96 7.04 5.07 0.07
C ASP A 96 5.68 5.24 0.78
N THR A 97 5.39 4.41 1.80
CA THR A 97 4.22 4.59 2.66
C THR A 97 4.35 5.85 3.52
N LYS A 98 3.46 6.81 3.28
CA LYS A 98 3.38 8.04 4.06
C LYS A 98 2.55 7.86 5.32
N TRP A 99 3.22 7.88 6.48
CA TRP A 99 2.56 7.81 7.78
C TRP A 99 2.24 9.18 8.38
N PHE A 100 1.12 9.25 9.08
CA PHE A 100 0.62 10.40 9.82
C PHE A 100 0.37 10.01 11.28
N GLU A 101 0.81 10.85 12.22
CA GLU A 101 0.71 10.57 13.65
C GLU A 101 -0.72 10.69 14.21
N SER A 102 -1.67 11.22 13.44
CA SER A 102 -3.07 11.35 13.89
C SER A 102 -4.06 11.36 12.72
N THR A 103 -5.33 11.03 13.02
CA THR A 103 -6.45 11.16 12.08
C THR A 103 -6.57 12.57 11.51
N ALA A 104 -6.38 13.61 12.34
CA ALA A 104 -6.48 15.00 11.90
C ALA A 104 -5.38 15.35 10.89
N ALA A 105 -4.14 14.92 11.13
CA ALA A 105 -3.02 15.15 10.20
C ALA A 105 -3.20 14.42 8.87
N ALA A 106 -3.73 13.19 8.90
CA ALA A 106 -4.05 12.46 7.68
C ALA A 106 -5.17 13.14 6.88
N LEU A 107 -6.25 13.57 7.55
CA LEU A 107 -7.37 14.25 6.90
C LEU A 107 -6.92 15.58 6.27
N ASP A 108 -6.15 16.38 7.01
CA ASP A 108 -5.58 17.64 6.51
C ASP A 108 -4.75 17.42 5.24
N TRP A 109 -3.93 16.37 5.20
CA TRP A 109 -3.18 16.02 3.99
C TRP A 109 -4.08 15.64 2.82
N PHE A 110 -5.14 14.84 3.05
CA PHE A 110 -6.09 14.49 2.00
C PHE A 110 -6.87 15.71 1.48
N GLU A 111 -7.17 16.68 2.34
CA GLU A 111 -7.92 17.89 1.98
C GLU A 111 -7.07 18.93 1.25
N ASN A 112 -5.79 19.06 1.63
CA ASN A 112 -4.91 20.11 1.11
C ASN A 112 -3.90 19.64 0.06
N ARG A 113 -3.75 18.34 -0.16
CA ARG A 113 -2.92 17.82 -1.26
C ARG A 113 -3.55 18.18 -2.60
N ASP A 114 -2.72 18.64 -3.53
CA ASP A 114 -3.07 18.75 -4.94
C ASP A 114 -3.20 17.35 -5.55
N TRP A 115 -4.42 16.82 -5.53
CA TRP A 115 -4.74 15.56 -6.19
C TRP A 115 -4.87 15.72 -7.70
N GLU A 116 -5.30 16.89 -8.19
CA GLU A 116 -5.52 17.12 -9.61
C GLU A 116 -4.24 17.13 -10.43
N GLY A 117 -3.14 17.60 -9.82
CA GLY A 117 -1.79 17.52 -10.37
C GLY A 117 -1.18 16.12 -10.33
N SER A 118 -1.85 15.12 -9.71
CA SER A 118 -1.34 13.75 -9.66
C SER A 118 -1.60 13.00 -10.96
N TYR A 119 -0.61 12.21 -11.40
CA TYR A 119 -0.68 11.41 -12.62
C TYR A 119 -1.97 10.57 -12.73
N SER A 120 -2.41 9.97 -11.63
CA SER A 120 -3.57 9.07 -11.61
C SER A 120 -4.90 9.76 -11.32
N TRP A 121 -4.97 11.09 -11.22
CA TRP A 121 -6.21 11.80 -10.83
C TRP A 121 -7.41 11.52 -11.73
N TYR A 122 -7.18 11.41 -13.03
CA TYR A 122 -8.23 11.20 -14.01
C TYR A 122 -8.80 9.78 -13.99
N GLN A 123 -8.18 8.87 -13.25
CA GLN A 123 -8.70 7.53 -13.00
C GLN A 123 -9.79 7.61 -11.92
N GLU A 124 -10.95 7.01 -12.19
CA GLU A 124 -12.10 7.04 -11.29
C GLU A 124 -11.79 6.37 -9.94
N GLU A 125 -10.89 5.38 -9.95
CA GLU A 125 -10.36 4.71 -8.78
C GLU A 125 -9.61 5.66 -7.84
N THR A 126 -8.84 6.63 -8.35
CA THR A 126 -8.19 7.65 -7.52
C THR A 126 -9.23 8.55 -6.84
N LYS A 127 -10.22 9.02 -7.60
CA LYS A 127 -11.28 9.89 -7.04
C LYS A 127 -12.08 9.16 -5.98
N ARG A 128 -12.41 7.89 -6.23
CA ARG A 128 -13.09 7.01 -5.28
C ARG A 128 -12.27 6.87 -4.00
N PHE A 129 -11.00 6.48 -4.13
CA PHE A 129 -10.09 6.33 -2.99
C PHE A 129 -10.00 7.61 -2.15
N VAL A 130 -9.81 8.77 -2.78
CA VAL A 130 -9.69 10.06 -2.07
C VAL A 130 -10.98 10.41 -1.33
N THR A 131 -12.14 10.19 -1.96
CA THR A 131 -13.44 10.48 -1.35
C THR A 131 -13.69 9.56 -0.16
N GLU A 132 -13.56 8.25 -0.36
CA GLU A 132 -13.84 7.25 0.68
C GLU A 132 -12.83 7.34 1.83
N ALA A 133 -11.55 7.62 1.56
CA ALA A 133 -10.55 7.85 2.59
C ALA A 133 -10.87 9.07 3.46
N LYS A 134 -11.33 10.18 2.86
CA LYS A 134 -11.76 11.37 3.62
C LYS A 134 -12.94 11.06 4.53
N ASP A 135 -13.91 10.30 4.05
CA ASP A 135 -15.09 9.94 4.84
C ASP A 135 -14.74 9.02 6.01
N ILE A 136 -13.86 8.03 5.79
CA ILE A 136 -13.32 7.17 6.86
C ILE A 136 -12.59 8.01 7.92
N LEU A 137 -11.73 8.94 7.49
CA LEU A 137 -10.97 9.79 8.41
C LEU A 137 -11.86 10.74 9.21
N ARG A 138 -12.91 11.30 8.59
CA ARG A 138 -13.90 12.16 9.28
C ARG A 138 -14.72 11.38 10.31
N ALA A 139 -15.13 10.17 9.98
CA ALA A 139 -15.84 9.28 10.91
C ALA A 139 -14.95 8.97 12.12
N ALA A 140 -13.70 8.54 11.88
CA ALA A 140 -12.74 8.25 12.94
C ALA A 140 -12.40 9.47 13.82
N LEU A 141 -12.43 10.68 13.28
CA LEU A 141 -12.21 11.90 14.07
C LEU A 141 -13.42 12.21 14.98
N THR A 142 -14.63 11.93 14.51
CA THR A 142 -15.88 12.12 15.28
C THR A 142 -15.94 11.16 16.46
N GLU A 143 -15.66 9.87 16.22
CA GLU A 143 -15.66 8.84 17.27
C GLU A 143 -14.71 9.17 18.42
N ARG A 144 -13.52 9.72 18.10
CA ARG A 144 -12.54 10.16 19.10
C ARG A 144 -12.98 11.33 19.96
N ARG A 145 -13.94 12.15 19.50
CA ARG A 145 -14.48 13.28 20.28
C ARG A 145 -15.62 12.86 21.20
N ALA A 146 -16.21 11.71 20.95
CA ALA A 146 -17.30 11.14 21.74
C ALA A 146 -16.83 10.22 22.87
N ALA A 147 -15.57 9.76 22.83
CA ALA A 147 -14.91 8.96 23.86
C ALA A 147 -14.16 9.85 24.87
#